data_AF-F0JEN8-F1
#
_entry.id   AF-F0JEN8-F1
#
_cell.length_a   1.000
_cell.length_b   1.000
_cell.length_c   1.000
_cell.angle_alpha   90.00
_cell.angle_beta   90.00
_cell.angle_gamma   90.00
#
_symmetry.space_group_name_H-M   'P 1'
#
loop_
_entity.id
_entity.type
_entity.pdbx_description
1 polymer ?
#
loop_
_entity_poly.entity_id
_entity_poly.type
_entity_poly.pdbx_seq_one_letter_code
_entity_poly.pdbx_strand_id
1 'polypeptide(L)'
;MEEVKGPLLITEKIMRIIAAISLVGMAAMTGADVFLRGAFNTPIFGCEEIVAILGVIAVGFALPYAHYQKSHIGVEILVRRLPRRVREPLELLTTLATLFLVGIITWRMFLYAGTLAESGEVSMNLELPEYYVVYVLAFGFFVYALCLLADVVKFFRKRGA
;
A
#
# COMPACT_ATOMS: atom_id res chain seq x y z
N MET A 1 -14.77 -4.85 18.06
CA MET A 1 -13.75 -5.19 17.05
C MET A 1 -14.35 -6.18 16.04
N GLU A 2 -15.64 -6.01 15.65
CA GLU A 2 -16.48 -7.19 15.31
C GLU A 2 -17.39 -7.05 14.09
N GLU A 3 -17.30 -6.00 13.27
CA GLU A 3 -18.18 -5.90 12.08
C GLU A 3 -17.50 -5.31 10.84
N VAL A 4 -16.20 -5.52 10.62
CA VAL A 4 -15.63 -5.33 9.26
C VAL A 4 -15.85 -6.65 8.54
N LYS A 5 -16.69 -6.65 7.50
CA LYS A 5 -17.07 -7.83 6.71
C LYS A 5 -15.86 -8.71 6.41
N GLY A 6 -15.97 -10.00 6.74
CA GLY A 6 -14.96 -11.04 6.55
C GLY A 6 -14.11 -10.98 5.27
N PRO A 7 -14.66 -10.72 4.06
CA PRO A 7 -13.85 -10.70 2.84
C PRO A 7 -12.72 -9.66 2.84
N LEU A 8 -12.94 -8.45 3.36
CA LEU A 8 -11.91 -7.41 3.36
C LEU A 8 -10.71 -7.75 4.27
N LEU A 9 -11.00 -8.41 5.39
CA LEU A 9 -9.98 -8.90 6.33
C LEU A 9 -9.16 -10.05 5.71
N ILE A 10 -9.79 -10.90 4.91
CA ILE A 10 -9.09 -11.97 4.19
C ILE A 10 -8.16 -11.35 3.14
N THR A 11 -8.65 -10.39 2.36
CA THR A 11 -7.83 -9.66 1.37
C THR A 11 -6.66 -8.96 2.03
N GLU A 12 -6.87 -8.23 3.13
CA GLU A 12 -5.79 -7.58 3.88
C GLU A 12 -4.75 -8.59 4.38
N LYS A 13 -5.17 -9.71 4.97
CA LYS A 13 -4.24 -10.74 5.46
C LYS A 13 -3.37 -11.31 4.34
N ILE A 14 -3.97 -11.60 3.19
CA ILE A 14 -3.25 -12.11 2.02
C ILE A 14 -2.24 -11.07 1.54
N MET A 15 -2.68 -9.81 1.37
CA MET A 15 -1.81 -8.71 0.96
C MET A 15 -0.66 -8.52 1.95
N ARG A 16 -0.92 -8.57 3.26
CA ARG A 16 0.12 -8.46 4.29
C ARG A 16 1.15 -9.57 4.23
N ILE A 17 0.72 -10.82 4.02
CA ILE A 17 1.65 -11.96 3.88
C ILE A 17 2.53 -11.77 2.64
N ILE A 18 1.93 -11.39 1.51
CA ILE A 18 2.66 -11.10 0.28
C ILE A 18 3.66 -9.96 0.52
N ALA A 19 3.25 -8.87 1.16
CA ALA A 19 4.13 -7.74 1.49
C ALA A 19 5.32 -8.16 2.35
N ALA A 20 5.08 -9.01 3.37
CA ALA A 20 6.13 -9.53 4.24
C ALA A 20 7.12 -10.42 3.47
N ILE A 21 6.61 -11.32 2.61
CA ILE A 21 7.46 -12.18 1.76
C ILE A 21 8.27 -11.31 0.80
N SER A 22 7.67 -10.30 0.17
CA SER A 22 8.37 -9.38 -0.72
C SER A 22 9.46 -8.59 0.00
N LEU A 23 9.21 -8.13 1.23
CA LEU A 23 10.19 -7.41 2.04
C LEU A 23 11.39 -8.31 2.42
N VAL A 24 11.13 -9.55 2.83
CA VAL A 24 12.20 -10.53 3.13
C VAL A 24 12.97 -10.88 1.85
N GLY A 25 12.27 -11.09 0.74
CA GLY A 25 12.87 -11.36 -0.57
C GLY A 25 13.77 -10.22 -1.05
N MET A 26 13.31 -8.98 -0.86
CA MET A 26 14.10 -7.77 -1.15
C MET A 26 15.39 -7.76 -0.33
N ALA A 27 15.30 -7.94 0.99
CA ALA A 27 16.49 -7.97 1.86
C ALA A 27 17.46 -9.11 1.49
N ALA A 28 16.93 -10.30 1.19
CA ALA A 28 17.73 -11.45 0.78
C ALA A 28 18.43 -11.21 -0.57
N MET A 29 17.74 -10.63 -1.55
CA MET A 29 18.33 -10.29 -2.85
C MET A 29 19.39 -9.22 -2.75
N THR A 30 19.12 -8.12 -2.04
CA THR A 30 20.12 -7.06 -1.83
C THR A 30 21.34 -7.60 -1.08
N GLY A 31 21.12 -8.42 -0.05
CA GLY A 31 22.21 -9.07 0.69
C GLY A 31 23.03 -10.02 -0.19
N ALA A 32 22.36 -10.81 -1.03
CA ALA A 32 23.03 -11.70 -1.97
C ALA A 32 23.85 -10.93 -3.01
N ASP A 33 23.32 -9.84 -3.59
CA ASP A 33 24.05 -9.01 -4.57
C ASP A 33 25.30 -8.38 -3.95
N VAL A 34 25.16 -7.77 -2.76
CA VAL A 34 26.30 -7.16 -2.05
C VAL A 34 27.38 -8.21 -1.74
N PHE A 35 26.97 -9.42 -1.32
CA PHE A 35 27.91 -10.51 -1.04
C PHE A 35 28.60 -11.00 -2.31
N LEU A 36 27.87 -11.26 -3.39
CA LEU A 36 28.41 -11.75 -4.66
C LEU A 36 29.37 -10.74 -5.31
N ARG A 37 28.98 -9.45 -5.27
CA ARG A 37 29.81 -8.35 -5.74
C ARG A 37 31.08 -8.20 -4.91
N GLY A 38 30.99 -8.31 -3.59
CA GLY A 38 32.14 -8.17 -2.68
C GLY A 38 33.11 -9.37 -2.72
N ALA A 39 32.59 -10.59 -2.78
CA ALA A 39 33.41 -11.81 -2.69
C ALA A 39 33.88 -12.34 -4.05
N PHE A 40 33.05 -12.22 -5.09
CA PHE A 40 33.29 -12.84 -6.40
C PHE A 40 33.42 -11.82 -7.54
N ASN A 41 33.23 -10.51 -7.27
CA ASN A 41 33.20 -9.43 -8.26
C ASN A 41 32.19 -9.67 -9.41
N THR A 42 31.17 -10.49 -9.14
CA THR A 42 30.10 -10.84 -10.08
C THR A 42 28.76 -10.35 -9.51
N PRO A 43 28.29 -9.16 -9.89
CA PRO A 43 27.00 -8.66 -9.43
C PRO A 43 25.83 -9.44 -10.05
N ILE A 44 24.68 -9.43 -9.37
CA ILE A 44 23.45 -10.03 -9.87
C ILE A 44 22.83 -9.07 -10.90
N PHE A 45 22.76 -9.51 -12.15
CA PHE A 45 22.19 -8.72 -13.23
C PHE A 45 20.72 -8.38 -12.95
N GLY A 46 20.39 -7.09 -12.98
CA GLY A 46 19.03 -6.57 -12.73
C GLY A 46 18.50 -6.74 -11.31
N CYS A 47 19.39 -6.93 -10.32
CA CYS A 47 19.00 -6.96 -8.91
C CYS A 47 18.20 -5.71 -8.50
N GLU A 48 18.62 -4.52 -8.96
CA GLU A 48 17.96 -3.24 -8.65
C GLU A 48 16.50 -3.22 -9.11
N GLU A 49 16.20 -3.76 -10.29
CA GLU A 49 14.84 -3.79 -10.84
C GLU A 49 13.95 -4.77 -10.06
N ILE A 50 14.46 -5.95 -9.75
CA ILE A 50 13.70 -6.95 -8.97
C ILE A 50 13.45 -6.41 -7.56
N VAL A 51 14.45 -5.78 -6.94
CA VAL A 51 14.32 -5.11 -5.65
C VAL A 51 13.28 -3.98 -5.70
N ALA A 52 13.28 -3.16 -6.75
CA ALA A 52 12.29 -2.11 -6.94
C ALA A 52 10.86 -2.68 -7.04
N ILE A 53 10.67 -3.75 -7.81
CA ILE A 53 9.37 -4.42 -7.95
C ILE A 53 8.90 -4.99 -6.60
N LEU A 54 9.77 -5.69 -5.89
CA LEU A 54 9.48 -6.23 -4.56
C LEU A 54 9.15 -5.12 -3.55
N GLY A 55 9.86 -4.00 -3.63
CA GLY A 55 9.60 -2.81 -2.82
C GLY A 55 8.23 -2.21 -3.10
N VAL A 56 7.83 -2.09 -4.36
CA VAL A 56 6.49 -1.61 -4.76
C VAL A 56 5.40 -2.53 -4.22
N ILE A 57 5.56 -3.85 -4.37
CA ILE A 57 4.61 -4.85 -3.84
C ILE A 57 4.54 -4.73 -2.31
N ALA A 58 5.69 -4.68 -1.63
CA ALA A 58 5.76 -4.57 -0.18
C ALA A 58 5.04 -3.33 0.35
N VAL A 59 5.31 -2.16 -0.24
CA VAL A 59 4.68 -0.89 0.18
C VAL A 59 3.19 -0.90 -0.16
N GLY A 60 2.83 -1.18 -1.41
CA GLY A 60 1.44 -1.13 -1.86
C GLY A 60 0.52 -2.08 -1.09
N PHE A 61 1.02 -3.29 -0.77
CA PHE A 61 0.23 -4.29 -0.08
C PHE A 61 0.24 -4.15 1.45
N ALA A 62 1.21 -3.41 2.01
CA ALA A 62 1.22 -3.05 3.43
C ALA A 62 0.24 -1.90 3.77
N LEU A 63 -0.21 -1.09 2.79
CA LEU A 63 -1.09 0.07 3.03
C LEU A 63 -2.38 -0.26 3.81
N PRO A 64 -3.18 -1.28 3.44
CA PRO A 64 -4.40 -1.60 4.19
C PRO A 64 -4.10 -2.01 5.64
N TYR A 65 -3.03 -2.76 5.86
CA TYR A 65 -2.60 -3.18 7.20
C TYR A 65 -2.13 -1.98 8.04
N ALA A 66 -1.33 -1.09 7.47
CA ALA A 66 -0.83 0.11 8.12
C ALA A 66 -1.96 1.06 8.57
N HIS A 67 -3.04 1.13 7.77
CA HIS A 67 -4.25 1.87 8.14
C HIS A 67 -4.93 1.29 9.39
N TYR A 68 -5.12 -0.03 9.44
CA TYR A 68 -5.71 -0.67 10.62
C TYR A 68 -4.85 -0.55 11.88
N GLN A 69 -3.53 -0.52 11.71
CA GLN A 69 -2.58 -0.27 12.79
C GLN A 69 -2.58 1.19 13.27
N LYS A 70 -3.41 2.06 12.67
CA LYS A 70 -3.50 3.51 12.95
C LYS A 70 -2.14 4.20 12.88
N SER A 71 -1.41 3.96 11.80
CA SER A 71 -0.04 4.48 11.61
C SER A 71 0.07 6.02 11.59
N HIS A 72 -1.05 6.77 11.62
CA HIS A 72 -1.10 8.23 11.87
C HIS A 72 -0.79 8.60 13.33
N ILE A 73 0.27 8.03 13.90
CA ILE A 73 0.64 8.09 15.33
C ILE A 73 0.75 9.53 15.81
N GLY A 74 1.32 10.43 15.00
CA GLY A 74 1.50 11.85 15.37
C GLY A 74 0.18 12.61 15.54
N VAL A 75 -0.78 12.40 14.63
CA VAL A 75 -2.11 13.02 14.72
C VAL A 75 -2.90 12.37 15.86
N GLU A 76 -2.75 11.06 16.06
CA GLU A 76 -3.50 10.35 17.09
C GLU A 76 -3.16 10.81 18.52
N ILE A 77 -1.90 11.17 18.80
CA ILE A 77 -1.51 11.71 20.12
C ILE A 77 -2.21 13.05 20.42
N LEU A 78 -2.27 13.94 19.43
CA LEU A 78 -2.93 15.24 19.57
C LEU A 78 -4.45 15.08 19.70
N VAL A 79 -5.04 14.20 18.88
CA VAL A 79 -6.48 13.92 18.87
C VAL A 79 -6.94 13.21 20.15
N ARG A 80 -6.11 12.35 20.75
CA ARG A 80 -6.41 11.67 22.03
C ARG A 80 -6.49 12.62 23.22
N ARG A 81 -5.86 13.81 23.16
CA ARG A 81 -5.97 14.83 24.21
C ARG A 81 -7.25 15.68 24.11
N LEU A 82 -8.02 15.56 23.02
CA LEU A 82 -9.24 16.35 22.82
C LEU A 82 -10.46 15.68 23.47
N PRO A 83 -11.46 16.47 23.92
CA PRO A 83 -12.72 15.93 24.40
C PRO A 83 -13.47 15.19 23.29
N ARG A 84 -14.17 14.13 23.69
CA ARG A 84 -14.81 13.15 22.79
C ARG A 84 -15.75 13.77 21.73
N ARG A 85 -16.37 14.91 22.04
CA ARG A 85 -17.26 15.66 21.14
C ARG A 85 -16.55 16.32 19.94
N VAL A 86 -15.28 16.65 20.08
CA VAL A 86 -14.46 17.26 19.00
C VAL A 86 -13.65 16.18 18.27
N ARG A 87 -13.29 15.12 18.96
CA ARG A 87 -12.54 13.98 18.42
C ARG A 87 -13.28 13.25 17.29
N GLU A 88 -14.55 12.91 17.50
CA GLU A 88 -15.34 12.15 16.52
C GLU A 88 -15.49 12.85 15.14
N PRO A 89 -15.88 14.13 15.04
CA PRO A 89 -15.96 14.80 13.75
C PRO A 89 -14.59 15.01 13.10
N LEU A 90 -13.53 15.21 13.90
CA LEU A 90 -12.18 15.36 13.39
C LEU A 90 -11.65 14.04 12.79
N GLU A 91 -11.88 12.91 13.45
CA GLU A 91 -11.54 11.57 12.92
C GLU A 91 -12.29 11.28 11.61
N LEU A 92 -13.58 11.65 11.52
CA LEU A 92 -14.34 11.53 10.28
C LEU A 92 -13.78 12.42 9.17
N LEU A 93 -13.47 13.69 9.47
CA LEU A 93 -12.91 14.63 8.51
C LEU A 93 -11.58 14.13 7.95
N THR A 94 -10.68 13.66 8.82
CA THR A 94 -9.39 13.10 8.39
C THR A 94 -9.59 11.85 7.54
N THR A 95 -10.51 10.95 7.93
CA THR A 95 -10.77 9.73 7.16
C THR A 95 -11.35 10.05 5.78
N LEU A 96 -12.24 11.03 5.67
CA LEU A 96 -12.79 11.49 4.40
C LEU A 96 -11.73 12.17 3.52
N ALA A 97 -10.87 13.01 4.11
CA ALA A 97 -9.77 13.64 3.39
C ALA A 97 -8.79 12.60 2.84
N THR A 98 -8.42 11.60 3.66
CA THR A 98 -7.56 10.49 3.23
C THR A 98 -8.25 9.66 2.14
N LEU A 99 -9.54 9.32 2.29
CA LEU A 99 -10.30 8.60 1.26
C LEU A 99 -10.32 9.35 -0.07
N PHE A 100 -10.54 10.66 -0.04
CA PHE A 100 -10.54 11.49 -1.24
C PHE A 100 -9.17 11.49 -1.93
N LEU A 101 -8.09 11.72 -1.17
CA LEU A 101 -6.74 11.75 -1.71
C LEU A 101 -6.32 10.37 -2.27
N VAL A 102 -6.56 9.31 -1.52
CA VAL A 102 -6.28 7.92 -1.94
C VAL A 102 -7.11 7.54 -3.16
N GLY A 103 -8.37 7.99 -3.23
CA GLY A 103 -9.24 7.79 -4.39
C GLY A 103 -8.69 8.44 -5.66
N ILE A 104 -8.22 9.69 -5.57
CA ILE A 104 -7.58 10.39 -6.70
C ILE A 104 -6.30 9.66 -7.13
N ILE A 105 -5.45 9.27 -6.18
CA ILE A 105 -4.22 8.53 -6.47
C ILE A 105 -4.55 7.24 -7.20
N THR A 106 -5.47 6.44 -6.66
CA THR A 106 -5.90 5.18 -7.26
C THR A 106 -6.35 5.39 -8.71
N TRP A 107 -7.25 6.36 -8.94
CA TRP A 107 -7.75 6.67 -10.28
C TRP A 107 -6.65 7.08 -11.25
N ARG A 108 -5.76 7.98 -10.85
CA ARG A 108 -4.66 8.46 -11.69
C ARG A 108 -3.65 7.35 -11.98
N MET A 109 -3.41 6.45 -11.04
CA MET A 109 -2.52 5.31 -11.24
C MET A 109 -3.06 4.31 -12.26
N PHE A 110 -4.36 4.02 -12.26
CA PHE A 110 -4.96 3.16 -13.29
C PHE A 110 -4.85 3.77 -14.69
N LEU A 111 -5.10 5.08 -14.81
CA LEU A 111 -4.91 5.79 -16.09
C LEU A 111 -3.44 5.77 -16.53
N TYR A 112 -2.52 6.04 -15.61
CA TYR A 112 -1.09 6.03 -15.88
C TYR A 112 -0.58 4.65 -16.31
N ALA A 113 -1.05 3.58 -15.66
CA ALA A 113 -0.74 2.21 -16.04
C ALA A 113 -1.25 1.89 -17.46
N GLY A 114 -2.41 2.42 -17.85
CA GLY A 114 -2.93 2.31 -19.21
C GLY A 114 -2.04 3.01 -20.23
N THR A 115 -1.62 4.25 -19.95
CA THR A 115 -0.70 4.98 -20.85
C THR A 115 0.66 4.29 -20.98
N LEU A 116 1.15 3.66 -19.91
CA LEU A 116 2.41 2.90 -19.92
C LEU A 116 2.29 1.60 -20.73
N ALA A 117 1.12 0.98 -20.72
CA ALA A 117 0.84 -0.19 -21.55
C ALA A 117 0.79 0.16 -23.04
N GLU A 118 0.30 1.35 -23.39
CA GLU A 118 0.27 1.85 -24.77
C GLU A 118 1.66 2.29 -25.28
N SER A 119 2.50 2.87 -24.41
CA SER A 119 3.86 3.27 -24.79
C SER A 119 4.83 2.11 -24.94
N GLY A 120 4.52 0.95 -24.33
CA GLY A 120 5.39 -0.22 -24.36
C GLY A 120 6.69 -0.03 -23.56
N GLU A 121 6.68 0.85 -22.56
CA GLU A 121 7.85 1.10 -21.71
C GLU A 121 8.22 -0.16 -20.92
N VAL A 122 9.51 -0.51 -21.01
CA VAL A 122 10.13 -1.66 -20.36
C VAL A 122 11.34 -1.23 -19.56
N SER A 123 11.65 -1.99 -18.50
CA SER A 123 12.82 -1.73 -17.66
C SER A 123 14.13 -1.86 -18.44
N MET A 124 15.16 -1.13 -18.01
CA MET A 124 16.42 -0.99 -18.77
C MET A 124 17.24 -2.28 -18.88
N ASN A 125 17.19 -3.15 -17.87
CA ASN A 125 18.02 -4.35 -17.81
C ASN A 125 17.25 -5.62 -18.14
N LEU A 126 16.12 -5.88 -17.47
CA LEU A 126 15.34 -7.10 -17.70
C LEU A 126 14.25 -6.94 -18.77
N GLU A 127 14.08 -5.75 -19.34
CA GLU A 127 13.01 -5.45 -20.30
C GLU A 127 11.62 -5.84 -19.76
N LEU A 128 11.42 -5.70 -18.45
CA LEU A 128 10.14 -6.01 -17.82
C LEU A 128 9.13 -4.90 -18.12
N PRO A 129 7.89 -5.24 -18.53
CA PRO A 129 6.89 -4.23 -18.77
C PRO A 129 6.52 -3.50 -17.48
N GLU A 130 6.80 -2.20 -17.42
CA GLU A 130 6.65 -1.42 -16.19
C GLU A 130 5.17 -1.27 -15.77
N TYR A 131 4.25 -1.35 -16.74
CA TYR A 131 2.82 -1.22 -16.48
C TYR A 131 2.30 -2.23 -15.45
N TYR A 132 2.85 -3.46 -15.42
CA TYR A 132 2.44 -4.48 -14.44
C TYR A 132 2.68 -4.02 -13.00
N VAL A 133 3.83 -3.39 -12.76
CA VAL A 133 4.23 -2.90 -11.43
C VAL A 133 3.28 -1.80 -10.98
N VAL A 134 2.93 -0.87 -11.89
CA VAL A 134 1.99 0.21 -11.62
C VAL A 134 0.59 -0.33 -11.34
N TYR A 135 0.11 -1.34 -12.09
CA TYR A 135 -1.19 -1.97 -11.83
C TYR A 135 -1.25 -2.65 -10.47
N VAL A 136 -0.20 -3.37 -10.07
CA VAL A 136 -0.13 -4.01 -8.75
C VAL A 136 -0.18 -2.96 -7.65
N LEU A 137 0.54 -1.85 -7.80
CA LEU A 137 0.49 -0.75 -6.84
C LEU A 137 -0.89 -0.08 -6.81
N ALA A 138 -1.49 0.18 -7.98
CA ALA A 138 -2.83 0.74 -8.10
C ALA A 138 -3.89 -0.14 -7.42
N PHE A 139 -3.76 -1.47 -7.54
CA PHE A 139 -4.59 -2.43 -6.81
C PHE A 139 -4.43 -2.32 -5.29
N GLY A 140 -3.20 -2.14 -4.80
CA GLY A 140 -2.94 -1.90 -3.38
C GLY A 140 -3.66 -0.66 -2.83
N PHE A 141 -3.56 0.46 -3.56
CA PHE A 141 -4.27 1.70 -3.26
C PHE A 141 -5.79 1.56 -3.36
N PHE A 142 -6.29 0.80 -4.33
CA PHE A 142 -7.72 0.52 -4.47
C PHE A 142 -8.28 -0.23 -3.27
N VAL A 143 -7.62 -1.29 -2.82
CA VAL A 143 -8.05 -2.01 -1.60
C VAL A 143 -7.97 -1.10 -0.38
N TYR A 144 -6.96 -0.24 -0.29
CA TYR A 144 -6.87 0.74 0.79
C TYR A 144 -8.05 1.73 0.78
N ALA A 145 -8.44 2.25 -0.41
CA ALA A 145 -9.62 3.09 -0.56
C ALA A 145 -10.90 2.38 -0.09
N LEU A 146 -11.06 1.09 -0.41
CA LEU A 146 -12.20 0.29 0.06
C LEU A 146 -12.23 0.14 1.59
N CYS A 147 -11.07 -0.05 2.24
CA CYS A 147 -10.98 -0.08 3.70
C CYS A 147 -11.43 1.25 4.33
N LEU A 148 -10.94 2.38 3.79
CA LEU A 148 -11.34 3.72 4.25
C LEU A 148 -12.84 3.97 4.07
N LEU A 149 -13.40 3.56 2.92
CA LEU A 149 -14.83 3.69 2.66
C LEU A 149 -15.66 2.85 3.66
N ALA A 150 -15.21 1.63 3.96
CA ALA A 150 -15.86 0.79 4.96
C ALA A 150 -15.87 1.45 6.35
N ASP A 151 -14.78 2.11 6.76
CA ASP A 151 -14.70 2.84 8.03
C ASP A 151 -15.66 4.03 8.09
N VAL A 152 -15.78 4.79 7.00
CA VAL A 152 -16.75 5.90 6.88
C VAL A 152 -18.18 5.37 7.04
N VAL A 153 -18.56 4.29 6.33
CA VAL A 153 -19.89 3.69 6.42
C VAL A 153 -20.20 3.22 7.85
N LYS A 154 -19.23 2.63 8.55
CA LYS A 154 -19.39 2.22 9.95
C LYS A 154 -19.61 3.40 10.88
N PHE A 155 -18.89 4.50 10.66
CA PHE A 155 -19.04 5.70 11.47
C PHE A 155 -20.48 6.23 11.41
N PHE A 156 -21.07 6.29 10.20
CA PHE A 156 -22.47 6.70 10.04
C PHE A 156 -23.46 5.70 10.63
N ARG A 157 -23.24 4.38 10.48
CA ARG A 157 -24.15 3.36 11.04
C ARG A 157 -24.19 3.39 12.57
N LYS A 158 -23.06 3.64 13.23
CA LYS A 158 -22.97 3.72 14.70
C LYS A 158 -23.68 4.94 15.28
N ARG A 159 -23.88 5.99 14.50
CA ARG A 159 -24.54 7.23 14.93
C ARG A 159 -26.05 7.23 14.67
N GLY A 160 -26.54 6.29 13.87
CA GLY A 160 -27.97 6.09 13.58
C GLY A 160 -28.66 5.02 14.43
N ALA A 161 -27.96 4.43 15.41
CA ALA A 161 -28.48 3.51 16.42
C ALA A 161 -28.33 4.14 17.81
#